data_AF-A0A942KUD8-F1
#
_entry.id   AF-A0A942KUD8-F1
#
_cell.length_a   1.000
_cell.length_b   1.000
_cell.length_c   1.000
_cell.angle_alpha   90.00
_cell.angle_beta   90.00
_cell.angle_gamma   90.00
#
_symmetry.space_group_name_H-M   'P 1'
#
loop_
_entity.id
_entity.type
_entity.pdbx_description
1 polymer ?
#
loop_
_entity_poly.entity_id
_entity_poly.type
_entity_poly.pdbx_seq_one_letter_code
_entity_poly.pdbx_strand_id
1 'polypeptide(L)'
;MKKNFFPPEYMHANRIYGMRGLSSEGEIIDDPRPNFVEAIKTGMKREGRYQSQFQRLFSALSNDKGEIAVADLRIIGVVVTGDTASLSQLQGKDYLKAASLGIVADKF
;
A
#
# COMPACT_ATOMS: atom_id res chain seq x y z
N MET A 1 -25.75 9.62 19.42
CA MET A 1 -24.60 8.69 19.35
C MET A 1 -23.34 9.52 19.17
N LYS A 2 -22.44 9.60 20.16
CA LYS A 2 -21.19 10.39 20.04
C LYS A 2 -20.21 9.61 19.17
N LYS A 3 -19.79 10.17 18.03
CA LYS A 3 -18.68 9.62 17.24
C LYS A 3 -17.40 9.82 18.04
N ASN A 4 -16.76 8.74 18.47
CA ASN A 4 -15.43 8.81 19.07
C ASN A 4 -14.47 9.34 18.00
N PHE A 5 -13.93 10.54 18.23
CA PHE A 5 -12.89 11.10 17.40
C PHE A 5 -11.57 10.44 17.80
N PHE A 6 -11.07 9.56 16.96
CA PHE A 6 -9.70 9.09 17.06
C PHE A 6 -8.82 10.10 16.32
N PRO A 7 -7.78 10.67 16.95
CA PRO A 7 -6.83 11.52 16.24
C PRO A 7 -6.22 10.73 15.07
N PRO A 8 -5.94 11.37 13.92
CA PRO A 8 -5.31 10.70 12.80
C PRO A 8 -3.96 10.11 13.25
N GLU A 9 -3.83 8.79 13.20
CA GLU A 9 -2.57 8.13 13.48
C GLU A 9 -1.60 8.41 12.33
N TYR A 10 -0.47 9.06 12.64
CA TYR A 10 0.60 9.28 11.67
C TYR A 10 1.26 7.94 11.32
N MET A 11 0.99 7.44 10.12
CA MET A 11 1.61 6.22 9.59
C MET A 11 2.94 6.58 8.94
N HIS A 12 4.06 6.19 9.56
CA HIS A 12 5.38 6.33 8.94
C HIS A 12 5.49 5.40 7.72
N ALA A 13 6.17 5.86 6.66
CA ALA A 13 6.31 5.09 5.42
C ALA A 13 6.94 3.70 5.61
N ASN A 14 7.78 3.51 6.64
CA ASN A 14 8.36 2.21 7.01
C ASN A 14 7.36 1.24 7.67
N ARG A 15 6.12 1.67 7.90
CA ARG A 15 5.01 0.85 8.43
C ARG A 15 3.94 0.55 7.39
N ILE A 16 4.14 0.96 6.14
CA ILE A 16 3.17 0.81 5.05
C ILE A 16 3.73 -0.20 4.04
N TYR A 17 2.86 -1.11 3.59
CA TYR A 17 3.14 -2.01 2.48
C TYR A 17 2.47 -1.50 1.21
N GLY A 18 3.21 -1.51 0.11
CA GLY A 18 2.72 -1.08 -1.20
C GLY A 18 2.10 -2.23 -2.00
N MET A 19 1.09 -1.91 -2.79
CA MET A 19 0.51 -2.78 -3.80
C MET A 19 0.71 -2.13 -5.17
N ARG A 20 0.96 -2.93 -6.22
CA ARG A 20 1.00 -2.39 -7.59
C ARG A 20 -0.42 -2.04 -8.01
N GLY A 21 -0.62 -0.79 -8.44
CA GLY A 21 -1.87 -0.35 -9.07
C GLY A 21 -1.89 -0.52 -10.60
N LEU A 22 -0.75 -0.87 -11.19
CA LEU A 22 -0.59 -1.09 -12.63
C LEU A 22 0.02 -2.48 -12.90
N SER A 23 -0.41 -3.11 -14.00
CA SER A 23 0.21 -4.33 -14.52
C SER A 23 1.59 -4.06 -15.15
N SER A 24 2.30 -5.10 -15.57
CA SER A 24 3.55 -4.97 -16.32
C SER A 24 3.34 -4.31 -17.69
N GLU A 25 2.13 -4.40 -18.22
CA GLU A 25 1.69 -3.85 -19.50
C GLU A 25 1.15 -2.42 -19.36
N GLY A 26 1.08 -1.89 -18.13
CA GLY A 26 0.60 -0.54 -17.84
C GLY A 26 -0.92 -0.42 -17.66
N GLU A 27 -1.64 -1.54 -17.56
CA GLU A 27 -3.09 -1.55 -17.34
C GLU A 27 -3.43 -1.27 -15.87
N ILE A 28 -4.53 -0.56 -15.63
CA ILE A 28 -5.02 -0.29 -14.27
C ILE A 28 -5.53 -1.60 -13.66
N ILE A 29 -5.08 -1.89 -12.45
CA ILE A 29 -5.61 -3.01 -11.65
C ILE A 29 -6.74 -2.47 -10.79
N ASP A 30 -7.98 -2.87 -11.12
CA ASP A 30 -9.20 -2.42 -10.42
C ASP A 30 -9.17 -2.70 -8.91
N ASP A 31 -8.74 -3.91 -8.53
CA ASP A 31 -8.51 -4.28 -7.13
C ASP A 31 -7.18 -5.01 -6.96
N PRO A 32 -6.15 -4.37 -6.39
CA PRO A 32 -4.85 -4.98 -6.21
C PRO A 32 -4.75 -5.87 -4.96
N ARG A 33 -5.77 -5.87 -4.09
CA ARG A 33 -5.73 -6.58 -2.79
C ARG A 33 -5.63 -8.11 -2.93
N PRO A 34 -6.36 -8.79 -3.84
CA PRO A 34 -6.21 -10.23 -4.03
C PRO A 34 -4.78 -10.63 -4.41
N ASN A 35 -4.16 -9.88 -5.33
CA ASN A 35 -2.78 -10.10 -5.76
C ASN A 35 -1.79 -9.91 -4.59
N PHE A 36 -2.05 -8.94 -3.72
CA PHE A 36 -1.26 -8.71 -2.52
C PHE A 36 -1.34 -9.88 -1.54
N VAL A 37 -2.55 -10.40 -1.27
CA VAL A 37 -2.73 -11.58 -0.42
C VAL A 37 -1.99 -12.79 -0.99
N GLU A 38 -2.08 -13.01 -2.30
CA GLU A 38 -1.38 -14.12 -2.95
C GLU A 38 0.15 -13.96 -2.91
N ALA A 39 0.65 -12.74 -3.09
CA ALA A 39 2.07 -12.45 -2.95
C ALA A 39 2.59 -12.77 -1.52
N ILE A 40 1.80 -12.49 -0.48
CA ILE A 40 2.13 -12.86 0.90
C ILE A 40 2.16 -14.38 1.07
N LYS A 41 1.11 -15.08 0.63
CA LYS A 41 1.02 -16.55 0.71
C LYS A 41 2.18 -17.23 -0.01
N THR A 42 2.54 -16.74 -1.20
CA THR A 42 3.69 -17.22 -1.97
C THR A 42 5.00 -16.91 -1.24
N GLY A 43 5.15 -15.71 -0.68
CA GLY A 43 6.34 -15.29 0.06
C GLY A 43 6.61 -16.12 1.33
N MET A 44 5.56 -16.61 1.99
CA MET A 44 5.70 -17.52 3.15
C MET A 44 6.29 -18.89 2.77
N LYS A 45 5.98 -19.37 1.56
CA LYS A 45 6.41 -20.68 1.05
C LYS A 45 7.80 -20.66 0.43
N ARG A 46 8.28 -19.48 0.03
CA ARG A 46 9.61 -19.31 -0.58
C ARG A 46 10.67 -19.28 0.52
N GLU A 47 11.63 -20.20 0.44
CA GLU A 47 12.84 -20.13 1.24
C GLU A 47 13.68 -18.93 0.79
N GLY A 48 13.99 -18.03 1.72
CA GLY A 48 14.77 -16.84 1.41
C GLY A 48 14.79 -15.83 2.54
N ARG A 49 15.65 -14.80 2.39
CA ARG A 49 15.92 -13.79 3.43
C ARG A 49 14.70 -13.00 3.93
N TYR A 50 13.59 -13.04 3.21
CA TYR A 50 12.36 -12.31 3.53
C TYR A 50 11.21 -13.21 4.02
N GLN A 51 11.39 -14.53 4.08
CA GLN A 51 10.33 -15.47 4.46
C GLN A 51 9.72 -15.13 5.83
N SER A 52 10.56 -14.81 6.81
CA SER A 52 10.12 -14.43 8.16
C SER A 52 9.30 -13.13 8.18
N GLN A 53 9.55 -12.21 7.24
CA GLN A 53 8.76 -10.97 7.11
C GLN A 53 7.37 -11.28 6.55
N PHE A 54 7.27 -12.17 5.55
CA PHE A 54 5.98 -12.61 5.02
C PHE A 54 5.16 -13.37 6.07
N GLN A 55 5.79 -14.21 6.88
CA GLN A 55 5.12 -14.91 7.99
C GLN A 55 4.56 -13.92 9.01
N ARG A 56 5.36 -12.93 9.45
CA ARG A 56 4.89 -11.88 10.37
C ARG A 56 3.73 -11.08 9.79
N LEU A 57 3.81 -10.71 8.51
CA LEU A 57 2.77 -9.96 7.83
C LEU A 57 1.48 -10.79 7.72
N PHE A 58 1.58 -12.08 7.39
CA PHE A 58 0.42 -12.97 7.36
C PHE A 58 -0.24 -13.13 8.72
N SER A 59 0.54 -13.37 9.79
CA SER A 59 0.01 -13.44 11.15
C SER A 59 -0.72 -12.16 11.56
N ALA A 60 -0.15 -10.99 11.23
CA ALA A 60 -0.77 -9.71 11.56
C ALA A 60 -2.07 -9.45 10.78
N LEU A 61 -2.12 -9.81 9.49
CA LEU A 61 -3.28 -9.54 8.63
C LEU A 61 -4.37 -10.59 8.69
N SER A 62 -4.05 -11.81 9.13
CA SER A 62 -5.05 -12.87 9.31
C SER A 62 -5.86 -12.71 10.60
N ASN A 63 -5.37 -11.92 11.57
CA ASN A 63 -6.07 -11.62 12.83
C ASN A 63 -6.66 -12.89 13.49
N ASP A 64 -5.81 -13.92 13.62
CA ASP A 64 -6.13 -15.25 14.17
C ASP A 64 -7.18 -16.07 13.40
N LYS A 65 -7.66 -15.61 12.23
CA LYS A 65 -8.63 -16.33 11.38
C LYS A 65 -8.00 -17.44 10.53
N GLY A 66 -6.67 -17.58 10.54
CA GLY A 66 -5.94 -18.55 9.70
C GLY A 66 -5.85 -18.16 8.21
N GLU A 67 -6.50 -17.08 7.79
CA GLU A 67 -6.42 -16.51 6.45
C GLU A 67 -6.55 -15.00 6.46
N ILE A 68 -6.01 -14.34 5.42
CA ILE A 68 -6.20 -12.90 5.20
C ILE A 68 -7.48 -12.71 4.38
N ALA A 69 -8.52 -12.14 4.98
CA ALA A 69 -9.72 -11.77 4.27
C ALA A 69 -9.49 -10.48 3.46
N VAL A 70 -9.69 -10.53 2.14
CA VAL A 70 -9.51 -9.35 1.26
C VAL A 70 -10.39 -8.17 1.71
N ALA A 71 -11.58 -8.46 2.24
CA ALA A 71 -12.52 -7.45 2.74
C ALA A 71 -12.00 -6.68 3.98
N ASP A 72 -11.06 -7.26 4.74
CA ASP A 72 -10.46 -6.63 5.91
C ASP A 72 -9.31 -5.67 5.52
N LEU A 73 -8.83 -5.74 4.27
CA LEU A 73 -7.76 -4.87 3.76
C LEU A 73 -8.31 -3.52 3.29
N ARG A 74 -7.73 -2.44 3.85
CA ARG A 74 -8.07 -1.05 3.50
C ARG A 74 -6.91 -0.37 2.78
N ILE A 75 -7.20 0.22 1.62
CA ILE A 75 -6.26 1.10 0.93
C ILE A 75 -6.37 2.50 1.55
N ILE A 76 -5.29 2.94 2.21
CA ILE A 76 -5.26 4.23 2.91
C ILE A 76 -4.76 5.39 2.04
N GLY A 77 -4.16 5.09 0.89
CA GLY A 77 -3.62 6.07 -0.05
C GLY A 77 -2.98 5.42 -1.26
N VAL A 78 -2.50 6.25 -2.17
CA VAL A 78 -1.81 5.84 -3.41
C VAL A 78 -0.53 6.67 -3.55
N VAL A 79 0.54 6.03 -4.02
CA VAL A 79 1.76 6.71 -4.43
C VAL A 79 1.73 6.80 -5.95
N VAL A 80 1.84 8.02 -6.47
CA VAL A 80 1.89 8.30 -7.91
C VAL A 80 3.28 8.84 -8.23
N THR A 81 3.90 8.28 -9.27
CA THR A 81 5.22 8.67 -9.75
C THR A 81 5.10 9.15 -11.19
N GLY A 82 5.86 10.18 -11.55
CA GLY A 82 5.87 10.75 -12.90
C GLY A 82 6.82 11.94 -12.96
N ASP A 83 6.90 12.58 -14.12
CA ASP A 83 7.63 13.84 -14.26
C ASP A 83 6.88 15.00 -13.58
N THR A 84 7.59 16.12 -13.40
CA THR A 84 7.08 17.33 -12.76
C THR A 84 5.82 17.87 -13.44
N ALA A 85 5.75 17.86 -14.77
CA ALA A 85 4.63 18.42 -15.51
C ALA A 85 3.36 17.57 -15.29
N SER A 86 3.50 16.25 -15.34
CA SER A 86 2.44 15.28 -15.08
C SER A 86 1.93 15.36 -13.64
N LEU A 87 2.84 15.40 -12.65
CA LEU A 87 2.47 15.48 -11.23
C LEU A 87 1.86 16.84 -10.85
N SER A 88 2.26 17.92 -11.51
CA SER A 88 1.69 19.26 -11.25
C SER A 88 0.18 19.32 -11.55
N GLN A 89 -0.34 18.45 -12.43
CA GLN A 89 -1.76 18.36 -12.75
C GLN A 89 -2.61 17.87 -11.57
N LEU A 90 -1.99 17.26 -10.56
CA LEU A 90 -2.65 16.81 -9.33
C LEU A 90 -2.84 17.95 -8.32
N GLN A 91 -2.19 19.10 -8.49
CA GLN A 91 -2.34 20.22 -7.56
C GLN A 91 -3.77 20.75 -7.54
N GLY A 92 -4.29 21.02 -6.33
CA GLY A 92 -5.62 21.62 -6.13
C GLY A 92 -6.80 20.71 -6.48
N LYS A 93 -6.60 19.40 -6.65
CA LYS A 93 -7.68 18.45 -6.89
C LYS A 93 -8.42 18.13 -5.59
N ASP A 94 -9.74 18.33 -5.59
CA ASP A 94 -10.58 18.17 -4.39
C ASP A 94 -10.63 16.72 -3.84
N TYR A 95 -10.27 15.73 -4.66
CA TYR A 95 -10.17 14.34 -4.23
C TYR A 95 -8.87 14.02 -3.45
N LEU A 96 -7.87 14.90 -3.50
CA LEU A 96 -6.63 14.74 -2.73
C LEU A 96 -6.80 15.34 -1.34
N LYS A 97 -6.93 14.47 -0.35
CA LYS A 97 -7.05 14.88 1.07
C LYS A 97 -5.75 15.41 1.66
N ALA A 98 -4.62 14.85 1.21
CA ALA A 98 -3.28 15.26 1.58
C ALA A 98 -2.32 14.76 0.51
N ALA A 99 -1.28 15.54 0.20
CA ALA A 99 -0.21 15.15 -0.70
C ALA A 99 1.14 15.60 -0.13
N SER A 100 2.15 14.76 -0.28
CA SER A 100 3.55 15.08 0.01
C SER A 100 4.35 14.88 -1.26
N LEU A 101 5.07 15.91 -1.70
CA LEU A 101 5.97 15.81 -2.86
C LEU A 101 7.34 15.34 -2.38
N GLY A 102 7.74 14.14 -2.82
CA GLY A 102 9.11 13.66 -2.69
C GLY A 102 9.87 13.89 -3.99
N ILE A 103 11.09 14.42 -3.92
CA ILE A 103 11.98 14.56 -5.07
C ILE A 103 13.06 13.48 -4.94
N VAL A 104 13.25 12.67 -5.98
CA VAL A 104 14.45 11.84 -6.10
C VAL A 104 15.56 12.74 -6.66
N ALA A 105 16.44 13.22 -5.79
CA ALA A 105 17.69 13.81 -6.24
C ALA A 105 18.63 12.66 -6.56
N ASP A 106 18.88 12.40 -7.85
CA ASP A 106 19.96 11.49 -8.23
C ASP A 106 21.26 12.02 -7.61
N LYS A 107 21.85 11.23 -6.71
CA LYS A 107 23.24 11.43 -6.31
C LYS A 107 24.08 10.86 -7.45
N PHE A 108 24.62 11.76 -8.27
CA PHE A 108 25.75 11.45 -9.14
C PHE A 108 26.97 11.06 -8.28
#